data_AF-M2ND87-F1
#
_entry.id   AF-M2ND87-F1
#
_cell.length_a   1.000
_cell.length_b   1.000
_cell.length_c   1.000
_cell.angle_alpha   90.00
_cell.angle_beta   90.00
_cell.angle_gamma   90.00
#
_symmetry.space_group_name_H-M   'P 1'
#
loop_
_entity.id
_entity.type
_entity.pdbx_description
1 polymer ?
#
loop_
_entity_poly.entity_id
_entity_poly.type
_entity_poly.pdbx_seq_one_letter_code
_entity_poly.pdbx_strand_id
1 'polypeptide(L)' 'MLIKEVQAKLKLSPYILRYYEKMDLIKPYRDENGYRNYSN' A
#
# COMPACT_ATOMS: atom_id res chain seq x y z
N MET A 1 8.27 -0.23 0.09
CA MET A 1 7.50 -1.05 1.03
C MET A 1 6.36 -1.69 0.29
N LEU A 2 6.37 -3.02 0.18
CA LEU A 2 5.24 -3.79 -0.35
C LEU A 2 4.10 -3.80 0.66
N ILE A 3 2.90 -4.13 0.19
CA ILE A 3 1.70 -4.18 1.04
C ILE A 3 1.91 -5.09 2.27
N LYS A 4 2.62 -6.21 2.12
CA LYS A 4 2.94 -7.15 3.21
C LYS A 4 3.76 -6.52 4.33
N GLU A 5 4.71 -5.66 3.98
CA GLU A 5 5.56 -4.96 4.94
C GLU A 5 4.77 -3.91 5.70
N VAL A 6 3.88 -3.18 5.00
CA VAL A 6 2.98 -2.19 5.62
C VAL A 6 2.00 -2.87 6.57
N GLN A 7 1.43 -4.02 6.18
CA GLN A 7 0.56 -4.82 7.04
C GLN A 7 1.27 -5.24 8.33
N ALA A 8 2.51 -5.74 8.23
CA ALA A 8 3.29 -6.16 9.40
C ALA A 8 3.62 -4.99 10.32
N LYS A 9 4.01 -3.84 9.76
CA LYS A 9 4.41 -2.65 10.51
C LYS A 9 3.23 -1.96 11.20
N LEU A 10 2.10 -1.80 10.50
CA LEU A 10 0.94 -1.05 10.98
C LEU A 10 -0.14 -1.94 11.61
N LYS A 11 0.01 -3.27 11.53
CA LYS A 11 -1.01 -4.26 11.94
C LYS A 11 -2.37 -4.01 11.27
N LEU A 12 -2.36 -3.49 10.05
CA LEU A 12 -3.55 -3.21 9.26
C LEU A 12 -3.84 -4.34 8.27
N SER A 13 -5.12 -4.55 8.01
CA SER A 13 -5.58 -5.41 6.91
C SER A 13 -5.22 -4.79 5.56
N PRO A 14 -4.89 -5.59 4.52
CA PRO A 14 -4.62 -5.07 3.20
C PRO A 14 -5.89 -4.48 2.55
N TYR A 15 -7.07 -4.81 3.07
CA TYR A 15 -8.33 -4.18 2.70
C TYR A 15 -8.35 -2.70 3.05
N ILE A 16 -7.85 -2.32 4.23
CA ILE A 16 -7.81 -0.92 4.69
C ILE A 16 -6.90 -0.09 3.79
N LEU A 17 -5.73 -0.62 3.40
CA LEU A 17 -4.81 0.06 2.49
C LEU A 17 -5.46 0.30 1.12
N ARG A 18 -6.14 -0.72 0.56
CA ARG A 18 -6.89 -0.57 -0.70
C ARG A 18 -8.07 0.37 -0.58
N TYR A 19 -8.70 0.45 0.58
CA TYR A 19 -9.78 1.40 0.85
C TYR A 19 -9.25 2.84 0.85
N TYR A 20 -8.11 3.09 1.50
CA TYR A 20 -7.45 4.40 1.47
C TYR A 20 -6.93 4.78 0.08
N GLU A 21 -6.45 3.81 -0.72
CA GLU A 21 -6.16 4.03 -2.15
C GLU A 21 -7.41 4.51 -2.91
N LYS A 22 -8.55 3.84 -2.72
CA LYS A 22 -9.82 4.22 -3.37
C LYS A 22 -10.34 5.60 -2.95
N MET A 23 -10.04 6.01 -1.72
CA MET A 23 -10.40 7.33 -1.20
C MET A 23 -9.42 8.42 -1.60
N ASP A 24 -8.41 8.12 -2.44
CA ASP A 24 -7.33 9.03 -2.81
C ASP A 24 -6.50 9.56 -1.61
N LEU A 25 -6.58 8.92 -0.44
CA LEU A 25 -5.84 9.29 0.77
C LEU A 25 -4.36 8.86 0.69
N ILE A 26 -4.10 7.75 0.02
CA ILE A 26 -2.75 7.26 -0.25
C ILE A 26 -2.63 6.89 -1.73
N LYS A 27 -1.46 7.13 -2.31
CA LYS A 27 -1.18 6.84 -3.73
C LYS A 27 0.14 6.08 -3.85
N PRO A 28 0.12 4.74 -3.73
CA PRO A 28 1.32 3.96 -3.96
C PRO A 28 1.74 4.09 -5.43
N TYR A 29 3.03 4.21 -5.67
CA TYR A 29 3.56 4.15 -7.03
C TYR A 29 3.70 2.69 -7.46
N ARG A 30 3.74 2.46 -8.77
CA ARG A 30 4.08 1.14 -9.31
C ARG A 30 5.58 1.10 -9.58
N ASP A 31 6.24 0.06 -9.10
CA ASP A 31 7.62 -0.21 -9.45
C ASP A 31 7.74 -0.74 -10.90
N GLU A 32 8.97 -0.91 -11.37
CA GLU A 32 9.27 -1.45 -12.71
C GLU A 32 8.68 -2.86 -12.92
N ASN A 33 8.48 -3.61 -11.84
CA ASN A 33 7.89 -4.95 -11.85
C ASN A 33 6.35 -4.93 -11.81
N GLY A 34 5.73 -3.74 -11.77
CA GLY A 34 4.29 -3.54 -11.74
C GLY A 34 3.62 -3.67 -10.37
N TYR A 35 4.39 -3.87 -9.30
CA TYR A 35 3.88 -3.98 -7.93
C TYR A 35 3.66 -2.61 -7.28
N ARG A 36 2.70 -2.56 -6.36
CA ARG A 36 2.43 -1.37 -5.54
C ARG A 36 3.51 -1.18 -4.48
N ASN A 37 4.08 0.02 -4.43
CA ASN A 37 5.08 0.42 -3.45
C ASN A 37 4.60 1.64 -2.64
N TYR A 38 4.64 1.50 -1.31
CA TYR A 38 4.13 2.45 -0.31
C TYR A 38 5.27 3.16 0.47
N SER A 39 6.49 3.17 -0.05
CA SER A 39 7.65 3.81 0.61
C SER A 39 7.82 5.30 0.30
N ASN A 40 6.95 5.90 -0.50
CA ASN A 40 7.00 7.33 -0.79
C ASN A 40 6.52 8.17 0.39
#